data_AF-A0A124SBX0-F1
#
_entry.id   AF-A0A124SBX0-F1
#
_cell.length_a   1.000
_cell.length_b   1.000
_cell.length_c   1.000
_cell.angle_alpha   90.00
_cell.angle_beta   90.00
_cell.angle_gamma   90.00
#
_symmetry.space_group_name_H-M   'P 1'
#
loop_
_entity.id
_entity.type
_entity.pdbx_description
1 polymer ?
#
loop_
_entity_poly.entity_id
_entity_poly.type
_entity_poly.pdbx_seq_one_letter_code
_entity_poly.pdbx_strand_id
1 'polypeptide(L)'
;MTYRKERAEPGYYGRVKDFVVGHHGIGSIRFLGETDLRGVDLESFIGIIQGRVAYSVEKPLVGHGFNGTAEMTLVTLKFSYGKLVCRNTQKLINSKALSFRMQVENNGEEFVSYDPITGECKWRTNYFSGFGLIRFKAKGEFSAGDQEVDGEAEDTDQLVYMRFRIN
;
A
#
# COMPACT_ATOMS: atom_id res chain seq x y z
N MET A 1 -9.31 -11.24 14.89
CA MET A 1 -10.67 -10.71 14.64
C MET A 1 -11.69 -11.40 15.57
N THR A 2 -12.45 -10.65 16.37
CA THR A 2 -13.40 -11.25 17.32
C THR A 2 -14.76 -11.51 16.65
N TYR A 3 -15.15 -12.79 16.55
CA TYR A 3 -16.36 -13.36 15.94
C TYR A 3 -17.74 -12.81 16.42
N ARG A 4 -17.78 -11.74 17.22
CA ARG A 4 -19.04 -11.21 17.79
C ARG A 4 -20.00 -10.70 16.72
N LYS A 5 -19.52 -10.03 15.68
CA LYS A 5 -20.40 -9.45 14.64
C LYS A 5 -20.89 -10.47 13.62
N GLU A 6 -20.04 -11.41 13.19
CA GLU A 6 -20.47 -12.53 12.31
C GLU A 6 -21.54 -13.43 12.96
N ARG A 7 -21.50 -13.58 14.29
CA ARG A 7 -22.53 -14.30 15.03
C ARG A 7 -23.87 -13.57 15.08
N ALA A 8 -23.86 -12.24 15.11
CA ALA A 8 -25.07 -11.43 15.14
C ALA A 8 -25.65 -11.24 13.74
N GLU A 9 -24.79 -11.14 12.72
CA GLU A 9 -25.15 -10.94 11.32
C GLU A 9 -24.36 -11.92 10.45
N PRO A 10 -24.92 -13.10 10.13
CA PRO A 10 -24.25 -14.07 9.28
C PRO A 10 -23.90 -13.47 7.91
N GLY A 11 -22.63 -13.55 7.51
CA GLY A 11 -22.11 -12.90 6.31
C GLY A 11 -21.66 -11.45 6.49
N TYR A 12 -21.58 -10.94 7.72
CA TYR A 12 -21.07 -9.60 8.04
C TYR A 12 -19.69 -9.33 7.43
N TYR A 13 -18.78 -10.32 7.50
CA TYR A 13 -17.44 -10.20 6.91
C TYR A 13 -17.38 -10.63 5.43
N GLY A 14 -18.48 -11.12 4.86
CA GLY A 14 -18.52 -11.63 3.48
C GLY A 14 -18.75 -10.58 2.39
N ARG A 15 -19.19 -9.37 2.77
CA ARG A 15 -19.59 -8.30 1.84
C ARG A 15 -19.13 -6.91 2.32
N VAL A 16 -17.89 -6.81 2.79
CA VAL A 16 -17.35 -5.52 3.25
C VAL A 16 -17.08 -4.64 2.04
N LYS A 17 -17.68 -3.44 2.01
CA LYS A 17 -17.45 -2.48 0.93
C LYS A 17 -16.23 -1.63 1.21
N ASP A 18 -15.45 -1.36 0.16
CA ASP A 18 -14.33 -0.43 0.21
C ASP A 18 -13.37 -0.70 1.38
N PHE A 19 -13.07 -1.98 1.62
CA PHE A 19 -12.24 -2.39 2.76
C PHE A 19 -10.85 -1.75 2.67
N VAL A 20 -10.38 -1.16 3.76
CA VAL A 20 -9.04 -0.56 3.83
C VAL A 20 -8.23 -1.23 4.92
N VAL A 21 -7.01 -1.58 4.57
CA VAL A 21 -5.95 -1.95 5.52
C VAL A 21 -4.76 -1.04 5.29
N GLY A 22 -4.16 -0.54 6.35
CA GLY A 22 -3.05 0.39 6.21
C GLY A 22 -2.14 0.42 7.41
N HIS A 23 -0.96 1.01 7.20
CA HIS A 23 -0.01 1.32 8.24
C HIS A 23 0.12 2.84 8.32
N HIS A 24 -0.18 3.40 9.49
CA HIS A 24 -0.15 4.84 9.70
C HIS A 24 1.21 5.43 9.28
N GLY A 25 1.17 6.53 8.52
CA GLY A 25 2.36 7.22 8.04
C GLY A 25 3.15 6.51 6.93
N ILE A 26 2.80 5.27 6.57
CA ILE A 26 3.50 4.50 5.53
C ILE A 26 2.62 4.32 4.30
N GLY A 27 1.39 3.84 4.44
CA GLY A 27 0.55 3.53 3.28
C GLY A 27 -0.70 2.74 3.61
N SER A 28 -1.48 2.43 2.57
CA SER A 28 -2.72 1.68 2.69
C SER A 28 -3.09 0.98 1.38
N ILE A 29 -3.86 -0.10 1.52
CA ILE A 29 -4.52 -0.80 0.43
C ILE A 29 -6.03 -0.64 0.62
N ARG A 30 -6.72 -0.12 -0.39
CA ARG A 30 -8.18 -0.04 -0.44
C ARG A 30 -8.70 -0.99 -1.50
N PHE A 31 -9.39 -2.03 -1.08
CA PHE A 31 -10.07 -2.98 -1.96
C PHE A 31 -11.39 -2.36 -2.42
N LEU A 32 -11.55 -2.19 -3.73
CA LEU A 32 -12.71 -1.53 -4.31
C LEU A 32 -13.85 -2.53 -4.49
N GLY A 33 -15.07 -2.13 -4.13
CA GLY A 33 -16.24 -3.01 -4.20
C GLY A 33 -16.39 -3.88 -2.95
N GLU A 34 -17.06 -5.03 -3.10
CA GLU A 34 -17.30 -5.98 -2.00
C GLU A 34 -16.13 -6.96 -1.87
N THR A 35 -15.63 -7.14 -0.64
CA THR A 35 -14.54 -8.04 -0.30
C THR A 35 -15.01 -9.04 0.77
N ASP A 36 -14.78 -10.32 0.52
CA ASP A 36 -15.00 -11.38 1.52
C ASP A 36 -13.74 -11.56 2.37
N LEU A 37 -13.83 -11.20 3.64
CA LEU A 37 -12.71 -11.24 4.58
C LEU A 37 -12.70 -12.52 5.43
N ARG A 38 -13.66 -13.44 5.23
CA ARG A 38 -13.78 -14.64 6.06
C ARG A 38 -12.62 -15.59 5.78
N GLY A 39 -11.97 -16.05 6.85
CA GLY A 39 -10.89 -17.03 6.76
C GLY A 39 -9.58 -16.49 6.19
N VAL A 40 -9.44 -15.18 5.99
CA VAL A 40 -8.18 -14.59 5.56
C VAL A 40 -7.38 -14.09 6.75
N ASP A 41 -6.12 -14.50 6.80
CA ASP A 41 -5.11 -13.91 7.67
C ASP A 41 -4.46 -12.71 6.98
N LEU A 42 -4.81 -11.51 7.42
CA LEU A 42 -4.33 -10.26 6.85
C LEU A 42 -2.86 -9.98 7.15
N GLU A 43 -2.35 -10.46 8.28
CA GLU A 43 -0.97 -10.23 8.72
C GLU A 43 0.02 -11.00 7.84
N SER A 44 -0.33 -12.23 7.44
CA SER A 44 0.46 -12.98 6.46
C SER A 44 0.21 -12.56 5.00
N PHE A 45 -0.96 -11.99 4.70
CA PHE A 45 -1.33 -11.59 3.34
C PHE A 45 -0.73 -10.24 2.91
N ILE A 46 -0.60 -9.25 3.81
CA ILE A 46 -0.22 -7.87 3.43
C ILE A 46 0.93 -7.35 4.30
N GLY A 47 2.03 -6.96 3.65
CA GLY A 47 3.14 -6.24 4.24
C GLY A 47 3.25 -4.81 3.68
N ILE A 48 2.97 -3.80 4.49
CA ILE A 48 3.17 -2.39 4.12
C ILE A 48 4.38 -1.87 4.91
N ILE A 49 5.49 -1.66 4.22
CA ILE A 49 6.74 -1.15 4.82
C ILE A 49 7.14 0.17 4.15
N GLN A 50 8.02 0.93 4.79
CA GLN A 50 8.46 2.21 4.22
C GLN A 50 9.02 2.02 2.80
N GLY A 51 8.41 2.73 1.84
CA GLY A 51 8.84 2.68 0.45
C GLY A 51 8.46 1.40 -0.32
N ARG A 52 7.69 0.46 0.27
CA ARG A 52 7.25 -0.77 -0.41
C ARG A 52 5.89 -1.25 0.11
N VAL A 53 5.03 -1.68 -0.81
CA VAL A 53 3.87 -2.51 -0.49
C VAL A 53 4.17 -3.89 -1.03
N ALA A 54 4.05 -4.92 -0.18
CA ALA A 54 4.15 -6.32 -0.54
C ALA A 54 2.83 -7.00 -0.16
N TYR A 55 2.38 -7.93 -0.99
CA TYR A 55 1.26 -8.80 -0.68
C TYR A 55 1.63 -10.22 -1.08
N SER A 56 1.36 -11.18 -0.19
CA SER A 56 1.63 -12.61 -0.40
C SER A 56 0.44 -13.27 -1.06
N VAL A 57 0.70 -14.22 -1.95
CA VAL A 57 -0.30 -14.76 -2.86
C VAL A 57 -0.42 -16.26 -2.69
N GLU A 58 -0.93 -16.68 -1.54
CA GLU A 58 -1.81 -17.85 -1.55
C GLU A 58 -3.11 -17.43 -2.25
N LYS A 59 -3.03 -17.46 -3.58
CA LYS A 59 -3.96 -16.92 -4.57
C LYS A 59 -5.37 -17.49 -4.34
N PRO A 60 -6.33 -16.72 -3.76
CA PRO A 60 -7.73 -17.11 -3.88
C PRO A 60 -8.14 -16.98 -5.35
N LEU A 61 -9.12 -17.77 -5.79
CA LEU A 61 -9.68 -17.66 -7.15
C LEU A 61 -10.02 -16.18 -7.46
N VAL A 62 -9.81 -15.75 -8.71
CA VAL A 62 -10.12 -14.37 -9.14
C VAL A 62 -11.56 -14.02 -8.76
N GLY A 63 -11.77 -12.87 -8.11
CA GLY A 63 -13.08 -12.44 -7.60
C GLY A 63 -13.51 -13.06 -6.27
N HIS A 64 -12.69 -13.90 -5.64
CA HIS A 64 -12.88 -14.37 -4.26
C HIS A 64 -11.81 -13.76 -3.34
N GLY A 65 -12.21 -13.45 -2.10
CA GLY A 65 -11.31 -12.84 -1.13
C GLY A 65 -10.76 -11.49 -1.59
N PHE A 66 -9.44 -11.34 -1.54
CA PHE A 66 -8.73 -10.11 -1.89
C PHE A 66 -8.30 -9.99 -3.37
N ASN A 67 -8.66 -10.94 -4.24
CA ASN A 67 -8.24 -10.93 -5.63
C ASN A 67 -9.18 -10.10 -6.53
N GLY A 68 -9.35 -8.83 -6.19
CA GLY A 68 -10.15 -7.85 -6.91
C GLY A 68 -9.38 -6.55 -7.15
N THR A 69 -10.04 -5.56 -7.76
CA THR A 69 -9.44 -4.25 -8.01
C THR A 69 -9.13 -3.54 -6.69
N ALA A 70 -7.91 -3.02 -6.55
CA ALA A 70 -7.50 -2.30 -5.35
C ALA A 70 -6.73 -1.03 -5.70
N GLU A 71 -6.97 0.02 -4.91
CA GLU A 71 -6.19 1.24 -4.91
C GLU A 71 -5.14 1.17 -3.81
N MET A 72 -3.89 1.35 -4.21
CA MET A 72 -2.74 1.36 -3.33
C MET A 72 -2.32 2.80 -3.06
N THR A 73 -1.92 3.07 -1.81
CA THR A 73 -1.33 4.34 -1.41
C THR A 73 -0.04 4.06 -0.66
N LEU A 74 1.02 4.79 -1.01
CA LEU A 74 2.27 4.78 -0.29
C LEU A 74 2.75 6.20 -0.05
N VAL A 75 3.12 6.51 1.19
CA VAL A 75 3.69 7.78 1.61
C VAL A 75 5.20 7.73 1.42
N THR A 76 5.72 8.69 0.66
CA THR A 76 7.14 8.79 0.30
C THR A 76 7.72 10.14 0.74
N LEU A 77 8.66 10.71 -0.03
CA LEU A 77 9.31 11.96 0.33
C LEU A 77 8.34 13.14 0.22
N LYS A 78 8.16 13.85 1.34
CA LYS A 78 7.37 15.07 1.42
C LYS A 78 8.22 16.29 1.11
N PHE A 79 7.64 17.25 0.42
CA PHE A 79 8.23 18.56 0.16
C PHE A 79 7.42 19.63 0.90
N SER A 80 8.11 20.48 1.65
CA SER A 80 7.49 21.66 2.26
C SER A 80 7.02 22.65 1.20
N TYR A 81 5.88 23.30 1.40
CA TYR A 81 5.32 24.32 0.49
C TYR A 81 6.35 25.37 0.02
N GLY A 82 7.18 25.90 0.93
CA GLY A 82 8.22 26.88 0.59
C GLY A 82 9.31 26.36 -0.38
N LYS A 83 9.49 25.04 -0.50
CA LYS A 83 10.42 24.42 -1.45
C LYS A 83 9.79 24.15 -2.80
N LEU A 84 8.46 24.10 -2.92
CA LEU A 84 7.78 23.80 -4.20
C LEU A 84 8.04 24.87 -5.26
N VAL A 85 8.18 26.13 -4.84
CA VAL A 85 8.44 27.26 -5.75
C VAL A 85 9.87 27.25 -6.31
N CYS A 86 10.78 26.47 -5.74
CA CYS A 86 12.16 26.38 -6.21
C CYS A 86 12.23 25.53 -7.49
N ARG A 87 12.75 26.10 -8.59
CA ARG A 87 12.89 25.42 -9.89
C ARG A 87 13.60 24.07 -9.79
N ASN A 88 14.64 23.95 -8.96
CA ASN A 88 15.36 22.70 -8.76
C ASN A 88 14.51 21.63 -8.06
N THR A 89 13.72 22.03 -7.06
CA THR A 89 12.77 21.15 -6.40
C THR A 89 11.68 20.70 -7.36
N GLN A 90 11.15 21.59 -8.20
CA GLN A 90 10.14 21.23 -9.20
C GLN A 90 10.68 20.20 -10.21
N LYS A 91 11.94 20.35 -10.67
CA LYS A 91 12.59 19.34 -11.53
C LYS A 91 12.69 17.99 -10.84
N LEU A 92 13.06 17.96 -9.56
CA LEU A 92 13.16 16.73 -8.78
C LEU A 92 11.78 16.07 -8.59
N ILE A 93 10.76 16.86 -8.25
CA ILE A 93 9.36 16.41 -8.12
C ILE A 93 8.88 15.77 -9.42
N ASN A 94 9.06 16.46 -10.55
CA ASN A 94 8.64 15.96 -11.86
C ASN A 94 9.38 14.66 -12.22
N SER A 95 10.68 14.59 -11.96
CA SER A 95 11.47 13.39 -12.18
C SER A 95 10.96 12.21 -11.35
N LYS A 96 10.64 12.42 -10.07
CA LYS A 96 10.10 11.36 -9.20
C LYS A 96 8.72 10.90 -9.64
N ALA A 97 7.82 11.83 -9.96
CA ALA A 97 6.49 11.51 -10.45
C ALA A 97 6.56 10.66 -11.73
N LEU A 98 7.44 11.02 -12.66
CA LEU A 98 7.65 10.27 -13.90
C LEU A 98 8.21 8.87 -13.62
N SER A 99 9.24 8.74 -12.78
CA SER A 99 9.83 7.44 -12.42
C SER A 99 8.83 6.53 -11.68
N PHE A 100 7.95 7.08 -10.85
CA PHE A 100 6.90 6.32 -10.20
C PHE A 100 5.86 5.83 -11.21
N ARG A 101 5.36 6.73 -12.06
CA ARG A 101 4.41 6.38 -13.13
C ARG A 101 4.94 5.26 -14.02
N MET A 102 6.20 5.37 -14.48
CA MET A 102 6.81 4.33 -15.33
C MET A 102 6.90 2.98 -14.62
N GLN A 103 7.19 2.94 -13.32
CA GLN A 103 7.23 1.67 -12.56
C GLN A 103 5.85 1.03 -12.45
N VAL A 104 4.82 1.83 -12.14
CA VAL A 104 3.43 1.37 -12.06
C VAL A 104 2.98 0.80 -13.41
N GLU A 105 3.17 1.56 -14.48
CA GLU A 105 2.75 1.15 -15.83
C GLU A 105 3.55 -0.08 -16.32
N ASN A 106 4.85 -0.18 -16.01
CA ASN A 106 5.65 -1.37 -16.34
C ASN A 106 5.21 -2.63 -15.58
N ASN A 107 4.62 -2.47 -14.40
CA ASN A 107 4.02 -3.57 -13.64
C ASN A 107 2.62 -3.95 -14.13
N GLY A 108 2.10 -3.29 -15.17
CA GLY A 108 0.75 -3.50 -15.70
C GLY A 108 -0.35 -2.90 -14.83
N GLU A 109 0.00 -1.94 -13.97
CA GLU A 109 -0.91 -1.25 -13.07
C GLU A 109 -1.27 0.15 -13.60
N GLU A 110 -2.34 0.74 -13.08
CA GLU A 110 -2.83 2.07 -13.47
C GLU A 110 -2.26 3.12 -12.51
N PHE A 111 -1.50 4.08 -13.03
CA PHE A 111 -1.09 5.25 -12.25
C PHE A 111 -2.29 6.14 -11.94
N VAL A 112 -2.48 6.50 -10.66
CA VAL A 112 -3.59 7.36 -10.22
C VAL A 112 -3.08 8.77 -9.91
N SER A 113 -2.14 8.93 -8.98
CA SER A 113 -1.66 10.26 -8.60
C SER A 113 -0.31 10.24 -7.89
N TYR A 114 0.35 11.41 -7.88
CA TYR A 114 1.49 11.70 -7.03
C TYR A 114 1.34 13.10 -6.44
N ASP A 115 1.33 13.20 -5.10
CA ASP A 115 1.26 14.47 -4.38
C ASP A 115 2.59 14.75 -3.66
N PRO A 116 3.37 15.77 -4.08
CA PRO A 116 4.64 16.09 -3.47
C PRO A 116 4.54 16.71 -2.08
N ILE A 117 3.39 17.27 -1.67
CA ILE A 117 3.21 17.86 -0.33
C ILE A 117 3.04 16.75 0.70
N THR A 118 2.09 15.85 0.43
CA THR A 118 1.81 14.73 1.33
C THR A 118 2.78 13.57 1.15
N GLY A 119 3.49 13.52 0.01
CA GLY A 119 4.33 12.42 -0.40
C GLY A 119 3.53 11.21 -0.90
N GLU A 120 2.21 11.33 -1.05
CA GLU A 120 1.33 10.22 -1.42
C GLU A 120 1.51 9.84 -2.89
N CYS A 121 1.80 8.57 -3.11
CA CYS A 121 1.84 7.90 -4.40
C CYS A 121 0.65 6.94 -4.47
N LYS A 122 -0.21 7.09 -5.49
CA LYS A 122 -1.40 6.25 -5.67
C LYS A 122 -1.40 5.56 -7.02
N TRP A 123 -1.80 4.30 -7.01
CA TRP A 123 -1.96 3.49 -8.20
C TRP A 123 -3.06 2.46 -7.98
N ARG A 124 -3.54 1.86 -9.06
CA ARG A 124 -4.60 0.84 -9.02
C ARG A 124 -4.12 -0.43 -9.70
N THR A 125 -4.42 -1.56 -9.08
CA THR A 125 -4.22 -2.88 -9.67
C THR A 125 -5.57 -3.53 -9.95
N ASN A 126 -5.67 -4.24 -11.07
CA ASN A 126 -6.88 -4.98 -11.44
C ASN A 126 -6.93 -6.38 -10.81
N TYR A 127 -5.76 -6.95 -10.48
CA TYR A 127 -5.62 -8.26 -9.87
C TYR A 127 -4.26 -8.37 -9.15
N PHE A 128 -4.23 -9.14 -8.06
CA PHE A 128 -3.01 -9.36 -7.29
C PHE A 128 -2.21 -10.50 -7.95
N SER A 129 -1.24 -10.15 -8.82
CA SER A 129 -0.61 -11.11 -9.74
C SER A 129 0.42 -12.08 -9.12
N GLY A 130 0.82 -11.92 -7.86
CA GLY A 130 1.81 -12.80 -7.23
C GLY A 130 2.78 -12.02 -6.36
N PHE A 131 3.30 -10.91 -6.88
CA PHE A 131 4.19 -9.98 -6.17
C PHE A 131 4.13 -8.63 -6.89
N GLY A 132 3.51 -7.61 -6.28
CA GLY A 132 3.64 -6.23 -6.71
C GLY A 132 4.78 -5.60 -5.92
N LEU A 133 5.85 -5.14 -6.58
CA LEU A 133 6.94 -4.44 -5.92
C LEU A 133 7.17 -3.10 -6.59
N ILE A 134 6.72 -2.03 -5.93
CA ILE A 134 7.12 -0.67 -6.28
C ILE A 134 8.15 -0.23 -5.25
N ARG A 135 9.39 0.00 -5.70
CA ARG A 135 10.48 0.49 -4.83
C ARG A 135 10.63 1.99 -5.02
N PHE A 136 10.44 2.75 -3.95
CA PHE A 136 10.93 4.12 -3.90
C PHE A 136 12.35 4.13 -3.37
N LYS A 137 13.35 4.13 -4.26
CA LYS A 137 14.72 4.45 -3.84
C LYS A 137 14.81 5.94 -3.55
N ALA A 138 14.96 6.31 -2.28
CA ALA A 138 15.48 7.63 -1.95
C ALA A 138 16.92 7.72 -2.52
N LYS A 139 17.25 8.81 -3.22
CA LYS A 139 18.64 9.07 -3.60
C LYS A 139 19.44 9.26 -2.30
N GLY A 140 20.28 8.28 -1.98
CA GLY A 140 21.07 8.15 -0.76
C GLY A 140 21.66 6.74 -0.58
N GLU A 141 21.05 5.70 -1.19
CA GLU A 141 21.55 4.33 -1.07
C GLU A 141 22.25 3.84 -2.36
N PHE A 142 23.56 4.05 -2.39
CA PHE A 142 24.58 3.17 -2.99
C PHE A 142 25.85 3.43 -2.14
N SER A 143 26.53 2.44 -1.58
CA SER A 143 27.16 1.32 -2.27
C SER A 143 27.19 0.01 -1.45
N ALA A 144 27.47 -1.08 -2.16
CA ALA A 144 27.70 -2.41 -1.63
C ALA A 144 28.72 -2.44 -0.48
N GLY A 145 28.38 -3.18 0.58
CA GLY A 145 29.32 -3.65 1.59
C GLY A 145 29.21 -2.99 2.95
N ASP A 146 28.04 -3.03 3.59
CA ASP A 146 27.92 -2.80 5.04
C ASP A 146 27.13 -3.95 5.66
N GLN A 147 27.71 -4.56 6.70
CA GLN A 147 27.17 -5.69 7.46
C GLN A 147 25.85 -5.32 8.12
N GLU A 148 24.92 -6.30 8.14
CA GLU A 148 23.78 -6.32 9.07
C GLU A 148 24.32 -6.09 10.48
N VAL A 149 23.96 -4.96 11.08
CA VAL A 149 24.03 -4.76 12.51
C VAL A 149 22.62 -4.97 13.02
N ASP A 150 22.43 -6.05 13.77
CA ASP A 150 21.19 -6.37 14.48
C ASP A 150 20.86 -5.24 15.46
N GLY A 151 20.01 -4.31 15.02
CA GLY A 151 19.33 -3.37 15.88
C GLY A 151 17.96 -3.95 16.20
N GLU A 152 17.70 -4.21 17.49
CA GLU A 152 16.39 -4.60 18.01
C GLU A 152 15.30 -3.70 17.40
N ALA A 153 14.42 -4.30 16.61
CA ALA A 153 13.24 -3.64 16.11
C ALA A 153 12.36 -3.30 17.32
N GLU A 154 12.32 -2.02 17.67
CA GLU A 154 11.29 -1.49 18.58
C GLU A 154 9.92 -1.92 18.04
N ASP A 155 9.17 -2.55 18.94
CA ASP A 155 7.82 -3.07 18.80
C ASP A 155 6.91 -2.07 18.06
N THR A 156 6.73 -2.27 16.74
CA THR A 156 5.93 -1.40 15.84
C THR A 156 4.50 -1.90 15.68
N ASP A 157 4.07 -2.86 16.51
CA ASP A 157 2.82 -3.60 16.40
C ASP A 157 1.53 -2.77 16.65
N GLN A 158 1.65 -1.44 16.81
CA GLN A 158 0.51 -0.55 17.05
C GLN A 158 0.06 0.31 15.85
N LEU A 159 0.67 0.19 14.66
CA LEU A 159 0.44 1.15 13.57
C LEU A 159 -0.45 0.64 12.42
N VAL A 160 -0.88 -0.64 12.45
CA VAL A 160 -1.79 -1.21 11.45
C VAL A 160 -3.25 -0.90 11.81
N TYR A 161 -4.02 -0.42 10.84
CA TYR A 161 -5.46 -0.16 11.00
C TYR A 161 -6.29 -0.83 9.90
N MET A 162 -7.54 -1.13 10.25
CA MET A 162 -8.55 -1.63 9.33
C MET A 162 -9.77 -0.72 9.37
N ARG A 163 -10.26 -0.29 8.21
CA ARG A 163 -11.48 0.50 8.07
C ARG A 163 -12.49 -0.25 7.21
N PHE A 164 -13.68 -0.42 7.75
CA PHE A 164 -14.80 -1.09 7.11
C PHE A 164 -15.84 -0.04 6.72
N ARG A 165 -16.31 -0.04 5.47
CA ARG A 165 -17.49 0.73 5.08
C ARG A 165 -18.63 -0.27 4.87
N ILE A 166 -19.75 -0.03 5.56
CA ILE A 166 -20.91 -0.92 5.53
C ILE A 166 -22.12 -0.07 5.12
N ASN A 167 -23.00 -0.67 4.32
CA ASN A 167 -24.29 -0.10 3.91
C ASN A 167 -25.28 -0.07 5.08
#